data_AF-A0A3M1YC81-F1
#
_entry.id   AF-A0A3M1YC81-F1
#
_cell.length_a   1.000
_cell.length_b   1.000
_cell.length_c   1.000
_cell.angle_alpha   90.00
_cell.angle_beta   90.00
_cell.angle_gamma   90.00
#
_symmetry.space_group_name_H-M   'P 1'
#
loop_
_entity.id
_entity.type
_entity.pdbx_description
1 polymer ?
#
loop_
_entity_poly.entity_id
_entity_poly.type
_entity_poly.pdbx_seq_one_letter_code
_entity_poly.pdbx_strand_id
1 'polypeptide(L)' 'MDWNAWAYLIFGTTLVVTFLWIIIHYYRPKRKHRVEEPKYRMLEDDEKDL' A
#
# COMPACT_ATOMS: atom_id res chain seq x y z
N MET A 1 12.56 -8.42 33.53
CA MET A 1 11.91 -7.43 32.65
C MET A 1 10.55 -7.13 33.23
N ASP A 2 10.25 -5.85 33.43
CA ASP A 2 9.00 -5.43 34.06
C ASP A 2 7.80 -5.77 33.18
N TRP A 3 6.69 -6.17 33.80
CA TRP A 3 5.44 -6.52 33.12
C TRP A 3 4.95 -5.39 32.19
N ASN A 4 5.16 -4.14 32.61
CA ASN A 4 4.83 -2.95 31.83
C ASN A 4 5.63 -2.86 30.53
N ALA A 5 6.92 -3.23 30.54
CA ALA A 5 7.76 -3.18 29.34
C ALA A 5 7.25 -4.16 28.27
N TRP A 6 6.80 -5.35 28.68
CA TRP A 6 6.17 -6.32 27.77
C TRP A 6 4.87 -5.80 27.17
N ALA A 7 4.03 -5.13 27.96
CA ALA A 7 2.78 -4.54 27.47
C ALA A 7 3.03 -3.47 26.40
N TYR A 8 4.00 -2.57 26.64
CA TYR A 8 4.37 -1.53 25.66
C TYR A 8 4.97 -2.12 24.39
N LEU A 9 5.81 -3.16 24.50
CA LEU A 9 6.40 -3.84 23.34
C LEU A 9 5.33 -4.52 22.48
N ILE A 10 4.40 -5.24 23.11
CA ILE A 10 3.31 -5.91 22.38
C ILE A 10 2.43 -4.86 21.70
N PHE A 11 2.00 -3.83 22.44
CA PHE A 11 1.13 -2.78 21.91
C PHE A 11 1.77 -2.02 20.73
N GLY A 12 3.03 -1.60 20.87
CA GLY A 12 3.77 -0.94 19.80
C GLY A 12 3.94 -1.84 18.58
N THR A 13 4.29 -3.10 18.79
CA THR A 13 4.44 -4.09 17.70
C THR A 13 3.11 -4.31 16.98
N THR A 14 1.99 -4.41 17.70
CA THR A 14 0.65 -4.53 17.10
C THR A 14 0.34 -3.34 16.20
N LEU A 15 0.62 -2.11 16.63
CA LEU A 15 0.42 -0.90 15.82
C LEU A 15 1.21 -0.94 14.51
N VAL A 16 2.48 -1.33 14.56
CA VAL A 16 3.34 -1.44 13.38
C VAL A 16 2.82 -2.51 12.42
N VAL A 17 2.46 -3.68 12.93
CA VAL A 17 1.93 -4.79 12.12
C VAL A 17 0.60 -4.40 11.47
N THR A 18 -0.32 -3.77 12.20
CA THR A 18 -1.59 -3.28 11.66
C THR A 18 -1.37 -2.25 10.55
N PHE A 19 -0.43 -1.33 10.72
CA PHE A 19 -0.14 -0.32 9.70
C PHE A 19 0.44 -0.95 8.42
N LEU A 20 1.42 -1.86 8.56
CA LEU A 20 1.97 -2.61 7.43
C LEU A 20 0.91 -3.46 6.73
N TRP A 21 0.00 -4.08 7.48
CA TRP A 21 -1.12 -4.83 6.94
C TRP A 21 -2.02 -3.94 6.05
N ILE A 22 -2.38 -2.75 6.53
CA ILE A 22 -3.19 -1.79 5.76
C ILE A 22 -2.46 -1.40 4.47
N ILE A 23 -1.17 -1.08 4.54
CA ILE A 23 -0.38 -0.73 3.36
C ILE A 23 -0.39 -1.89 2.35
N ILE A 24 -0.04 -3.10 2.77
CA ILE A 24 0.04 -4.26 1.87
C ILE A 24 -1.33 -4.60 1.29
N HIS A 25 -2.39 -4.50 2.08
CA HIS A 25 -3.74 -4.81 1.63
C HIS A 25 -4.28 -3.75 0.66
N TYR A 26 -4.07 -2.47 0.95
CA TYR A 26 -4.64 -1.36 0.18
C TYR A 26 -3.80 -1.01 -1.04
N TYR A 27 -2.47 -0.97 -0.90
CA TYR A 27 -1.53 -0.67 -1.98
C TYR A 27 -1.11 -1.91 -2.77
N ARG A 28 -1.77 -3.06 -2.56
CA ARG A 28 -1.51 -4.27 -3.34
C ARG A 28 -1.64 -3.93 -4.84
N PRO A 29 -0.60 -4.15 -5.66
CA PRO A 29 -0.52 -3.66 -7.04
C PRO A 29 -1.60 -4.24 -7.98
N LYS A 30 -2.38 -5.23 -7.52
CA LYS A 30 -3.53 -5.78 -8.25
C LYS A 30 -4.61 -4.75 -8.59
N ARG A 31 -4.66 -3.58 -7.94
CA ARG A 31 -5.57 -2.47 -8.32
C ARG A 31 -4.91 -1.37 -9.14
N LYS A 32 -3.58 -1.29 -9.20
CA LYS A 32 -2.89 -0.27 -10.01
C LYS A 32 -3.21 -0.42 -11.49
N HIS A 33 -3.26 -1.65 -11.99
CA HIS A 33 -3.51 -1.90 -13.41
C HIS A 33 -4.85 -1.33 -13.91
N ARG A 34 -5.94 -1.42 -13.12
CA ARG A 34 -7.27 -0.91 -13.52
C ARG A 34 -7.41 0.61 -13.50
N VAL A 35 -6.62 1.31 -12.69
CA VAL A 35 -6.68 2.78 -12.59
C VAL A 35 -5.64 3.43 -13.50
N GLU A 36 -4.55 2.70 -13.81
CA GLU A 36 -3.52 3.14 -14.75
C GLU A 36 -3.87 2.78 -16.20
N GLU A 37 -4.74 1.80 -16.46
CA GLU A 37 -5.26 1.47 -17.81
C GLU A 37 -5.76 2.70 -18.61
N PRO A 38 -6.63 3.56 -18.05
CA PRO A 38 -7.04 4.78 -18.76
C PRO A 38 -5.89 5.78 -18.94
N LYS A 39 -4.86 5.75 -18.10
CA LYS A 39 -3.69 6.63 -18.23
C LYS A 39 -2.76 6.18 -19.35
N TYR A 40 -2.50 4.87 -19.48
CA TYR A 40 -1.74 4.32 -20.62
C TYR A 40 -2.49 4.54 -21.93
N ARG A 41 -3.83 4.40 -21.94
CA ARG A 41 -4.66 4.70 -23.13
C ARG A 41 -4.55 6.15 -23.61
N MET A 42 -4.42 7.13 -22.70
CA MET A 42 -4.22 8.53 -23.10
C MET A 42 -2.85 8.79 -23.73
N LEU A 43 -1.81 8.06 -23.30
CA LEU A 43 -0.46 8.21 -23.85
C LEU A 43 -0.31 7.55 -25.23
N GLU A 44 -1.04 6.46 -25.49
CA GLU A 44 -1.03 5.78 -26.80
C GLU A 44 -1.78 6.56 -27.90
N ASP A 45 -2.75 7.41 -27.53
CA ASP A 45 -3.44 8.26 -28.51
C ASP A 45 -2.55 9.44 -28.96
N ASP A 46 -1.75 10.02 -28.04
CA ASP A 46 -0.83 11.13 -28.38
C ASP A 46 0.34 10.70 -29.29
N GLU A 47 0.79 9.43 -29.22
CA GLU A 47 1.88 8.90 -30.06
C GLU A 47 1.45 8.62 -31.50
N LYS A 48 0.15 8.42 -31.75
CA LYS A 48 -0.38 8.15 -33.11
C LYS A 48 -0.57 9.41 -33.95
N ASP A 49 -0.49 10.58 -33.33
CA ASP A 49 -0.64 11.89 -33.98
C ASP A 49 0.71 12.61 -34.25
N LEU A 50 1.85 11.92 -34.06
CA LEU A 50 3.21 12.34 -34.46
C LEU A 50 3.75 11.54 -35.65
#